data_AF-A0A3G7UE66-F1
#
_entry.id   AF-A0A3G7UE66-F1
#
_cell.length_a   1.000
_cell.length_b   1.000
_cell.length_c   1.000
_cell.angle_alpha   90.00
_cell.angle_beta   90.00
_cell.angle_gamma   90.00
#
_symmetry.space_group_name_H-M   'P 1'
#
loop_
_entity.id
_entity.type
_entity.pdbx_description
1 polymer ?
#
loop_
_entity_poly.entity_id
_entity_poly.type
_entity_poly.pdbx_seq_one_letter_code
_entity_poly.pdbx_strand_id
1 'polypeptide(L)'
;MNSSSPSSPAAGPDTDSASLQGERLKQSAKKPSSFYMKQMRAGLAAAGYVKHEAWVLPENRSLLKQMEKQLRQPILAGSFMSENFMSAGTNWNIDRLFSALQALDEVTSEDITLSLVQGSESSIKLEMNDFGGLPIYIAVVGEQIIVDTVLVDVESINDVAKFNDAVLRSREMFPLSSIGIESMPNGQVVYNMFGALSSDSSLTNIVTEVKTLVDNVQRASEAFERFFN
;
A
#
# COMPACT_ATOMS: atom_id res chain seq x y z
N MET A 1 10.83 -74.00 -67.33
CA MET A 1 11.55 -73.75 -68.61
C MET A 1 11.65 -72.26 -68.83
N ASN A 2 12.70 -71.81 -69.53
CA ASN A 2 13.08 -70.40 -69.69
C ASN A 2 12.24 -69.64 -70.72
N SER A 3 12.56 -68.34 -70.81
CA SER A 3 12.34 -67.36 -71.88
C SER A 3 10.95 -66.71 -71.93
N SER A 4 10.73 -65.39 -71.91
CA SER A 4 11.51 -64.13 -72.07
C SER A 4 10.86 -63.31 -73.19
N SER A 5 10.10 -62.27 -72.82
CA SER A 5 10.23 -60.85 -73.24
C SER A 5 10.41 -60.46 -74.74
N PRO A 6 10.20 -59.17 -75.12
CA PRO A 6 9.28 -58.12 -74.62
C PRO A 6 8.59 -57.30 -75.75
N SER A 7 7.72 -56.33 -75.42
CA SER A 7 7.84 -54.91 -75.86
C SER A 7 6.58 -54.06 -75.56
N SER A 8 6.76 -52.99 -74.78
CA SER A 8 5.81 -51.86 -74.63
C SER A 8 6.08 -50.78 -75.69
N PRO A 9 5.26 -49.71 -75.84
CA PRO A 9 5.27 -48.52 -74.94
C PRO A 9 3.85 -48.10 -74.46
N ALA A 10 3.64 -47.58 -73.23
CA ALA A 10 3.96 -46.24 -72.68
C ALA A 10 3.02 -45.12 -73.17
N ALA A 11 2.65 -44.06 -72.43
CA ALA A 11 2.87 -43.64 -71.03
C ALA A 11 1.56 -42.95 -70.55
N GLY A 12 1.14 -42.89 -69.29
CA GLY A 12 1.81 -42.49 -68.04
C GLY A 12 0.98 -41.34 -67.43
N PRO A 13 1.44 -40.62 -66.39
CA PRO A 13 2.21 -41.06 -65.22
C PRO A 13 1.23 -41.10 -63.99
N ASP A 14 1.53 -40.91 -62.70
CA ASP A 14 2.77 -40.55 -61.99
C ASP A 14 2.83 -41.06 -60.53
N THR A 15 3.93 -40.73 -59.87
CA THR A 15 4.36 -40.92 -58.47
C THR A 15 3.46 -40.31 -57.38
N ASP A 16 3.21 -40.91 -56.21
CA ASP A 16 4.11 -41.51 -55.18
C ASP A 16 4.72 -40.49 -54.19
N SER A 17 4.51 -40.73 -52.88
CA SER A 17 5.42 -40.38 -51.78
C SER A 17 4.83 -40.79 -50.42
N ALA A 18 5.61 -41.52 -49.63
CA ALA A 18 5.19 -42.11 -48.36
C ALA A 18 5.50 -41.23 -47.13
N SER A 19 4.95 -41.68 -45.99
CA SER A 19 5.61 -41.78 -44.67
C SER A 19 5.02 -40.99 -43.48
N LEU A 20 4.73 -41.78 -42.43
CA LEU A 20 4.95 -41.53 -41.00
C LEU A 20 4.56 -40.18 -40.39
N GLN A 21 3.54 -40.18 -39.52
CA GLN A 21 3.52 -39.26 -38.37
C GLN A 21 2.79 -39.84 -37.16
N GLY A 22 3.47 -39.77 -36.01
CA GLY A 22 3.15 -40.51 -34.79
C GLY A 22 1.91 -40.07 -34.01
N GLU A 23 1.69 -40.79 -32.91
CA GLU A 23 0.63 -40.58 -31.94
C GLU A 23 0.61 -39.14 -31.42
N ARG A 24 -0.31 -38.33 -31.94
CA ARG A 24 -0.47 -36.95 -31.53
C ARG A 24 -1.32 -36.87 -30.26
N LEU A 25 -0.66 -36.56 -29.14
CA LEU A 25 -1.28 -36.28 -27.84
C LEU A 25 -2.61 -35.53 -27.98
N LYS A 26 -3.67 -36.03 -27.31
CA LYS A 26 -4.99 -35.38 -27.25
C LYS A 26 -4.86 -33.97 -26.67
N GLN A 27 -4.82 -32.97 -27.55
CA GLN A 27 -4.89 -31.57 -27.15
C GLN A 27 -6.28 -31.31 -26.53
N SER A 28 -6.31 -30.75 -25.32
CA SER A 28 -7.56 -30.40 -24.66
C SER A 28 -8.29 -29.33 -25.48
N ALA A 29 -9.56 -29.56 -25.77
CA ALA A 29 -10.37 -28.63 -26.56
C ALA A 29 -10.43 -27.27 -25.84
N LYS A 30 -9.95 -26.22 -26.52
CA LYS A 30 -9.94 -24.85 -25.97
C LYS A 30 -11.37 -24.40 -25.70
N LYS A 31 -11.70 -24.12 -24.43
CA LYS A 31 -13.04 -23.70 -24.02
C LYS A 31 -13.36 -22.32 -24.63
N PRO A 32 -14.56 -22.11 -25.20
CA PRO A 32 -14.93 -20.83 -25.80
C PRO A 32 -15.07 -19.74 -24.72
N SER A 33 -14.82 -18.47 -25.09
CA SER A 33 -14.88 -17.32 -24.17
C SER A 33 -16.23 -17.18 -23.46
N SER A 34 -17.33 -17.55 -24.13
CA SER A 34 -18.69 -17.59 -23.58
C SER A 34 -18.83 -18.49 -22.35
N PHE A 35 -18.03 -19.57 -22.26
CA PHE A 35 -17.99 -20.46 -21.08
C PHE A 35 -17.49 -19.70 -19.84
N TYR A 36 -16.36 -19.02 -19.96
CA TYR A 36 -15.77 -18.24 -18.88
C TYR A 36 -16.67 -17.07 -18.45
N MET A 37 -17.28 -16.36 -19.41
CA MET A 37 -18.25 -15.30 -19.10
C MET A 37 -19.54 -15.82 -18.45
N LYS A 38 -19.95 -17.06 -18.70
CA LYS A 38 -21.09 -17.70 -18.00
C LYS A 38 -20.68 -18.12 -16.58
N GLN A 39 -19.49 -18.68 -16.41
CA GLN A 39 -18.97 -19.11 -15.11
C GLN A 39 -18.73 -17.93 -14.16
N MET A 40 -18.15 -16.82 -14.66
CA MET A 40 -17.98 -15.58 -13.90
C MET A 40 -19.33 -15.00 -13.43
N ARG A 41 -20.34 -14.95 -14.32
CA ARG A 41 -21.68 -14.47 -13.96
C ARG A 41 -22.38 -15.39 -12.96
N ALA A 42 -22.20 -16.70 -13.07
CA ALA A 42 -22.75 -17.66 -12.10
C ALA A 42 -22.12 -17.49 -10.72
N GLY A 43 -20.79 -17.26 -10.64
CA GLY A 43 -20.10 -16.97 -9.38
C GLY A 43 -20.58 -15.67 -8.72
N LEU A 44 -20.78 -14.61 -9.50
CA LEU A 44 -21.32 -13.34 -8.98
C LEU A 44 -22.77 -13.50 -8.47
N ALA A 45 -23.63 -14.21 -9.21
CA ALA A 45 -25.00 -14.46 -8.77
C ALA A 45 -25.05 -15.33 -7.49
N ALA A 46 -24.17 -16.33 -7.36
CA ALA A 46 -24.05 -17.16 -6.16
C ALA A 46 -23.56 -16.38 -4.93
N ALA A 47 -22.79 -15.31 -5.13
CA ALA A 47 -22.37 -14.37 -4.09
C ALA A 47 -23.43 -13.28 -3.79
N GLY A 48 -24.65 -13.38 -4.34
CA GLY A 48 -25.75 -12.46 -4.08
C GLY A 48 -25.78 -11.19 -4.95
N TYR A 49 -24.85 -11.01 -5.89
CA TYR A 49 -24.84 -9.82 -6.75
C TYR A 49 -25.91 -9.88 -7.82
N VAL A 50 -26.70 -8.81 -7.94
CA VAL A 50 -27.73 -8.65 -8.98
C VAL A 50 -27.11 -7.97 -10.21
N LYS A 51 -27.48 -8.45 -11.41
CA LYS A 51 -27.02 -7.86 -12.67
C LYS A 51 -27.73 -6.52 -12.91
N HIS A 52 -26.96 -5.47 -13.15
CA HIS A 52 -27.44 -4.18 -13.65
C HIS A 52 -26.90 -3.90 -15.06
N GLU A 53 -27.66 -3.20 -15.90
CA GLU A 53 -27.25 -2.78 -17.24
C GLU A 53 -27.43 -1.26 -17.34
N ALA A 54 -26.40 -0.54 -17.79
CA ALA A 54 -26.39 0.91 -17.84
C ALA A 54 -25.87 1.42 -19.19
N TRP A 55 -26.49 2.50 -19.68
CA TRP A 55 -26.06 3.23 -20.87
C TRP A 55 -25.30 4.48 -20.44
N VAL A 56 -24.02 4.57 -20.80
CA VAL A 56 -23.15 5.71 -20.50
C VAL A 56 -22.39 6.17 -21.73
N LEU A 57 -22.05 7.45 -21.76
CA LEU A 57 -21.18 8.04 -22.77
C LEU A 57 -19.80 7.34 -22.76
N PRO A 58 -19.10 7.23 -23.91
CA PRO A 58 -17.83 6.50 -24.03
C PRO A 58 -16.76 6.93 -23.02
N GLU A 59 -16.71 8.23 -22.71
CA GLU A 59 -15.74 8.88 -21.82
C GLU A 59 -15.92 8.42 -20.37
N ASN A 60 -17.17 8.13 -19.97
CA ASN A 60 -17.55 7.79 -18.60
C ASN A 60 -17.46 6.27 -18.30
N ARG A 61 -17.00 5.46 -19.26
CA ARG A 61 -16.92 3.99 -19.11
C ARG A 61 -15.93 3.52 -18.05
N SER A 62 -14.86 4.27 -17.80
CA SER A 62 -13.90 4.01 -16.73
C SER A 62 -14.52 4.25 -15.35
N LEU A 63 -15.15 5.42 -15.17
CA LEU A 63 -15.83 5.82 -13.95
C LEU A 63 -16.96 4.85 -13.57
N LEU A 64 -17.79 4.43 -14.55
CA LEU A 64 -18.84 3.44 -14.30
C LEU A 64 -18.28 2.11 -13.77
N LYS A 65 -17.17 1.61 -14.33
CA LYS A 65 -16.53 0.37 -13.86
C LYS A 65 -15.96 0.49 -12.45
N GLN A 66 -15.46 1.66 -12.08
CA GLN A 66 -14.98 1.92 -10.73
C GLN A 66 -16.14 1.89 -9.73
N MET A 67 -17.23 2.60 -10.03
CA MET A 67 -18.46 2.59 -9.22
C MET A 67 -19.07 1.18 -9.12
N GLU A 68 -19.11 0.42 -10.22
CA GLU A 68 -19.60 -0.98 -10.21
C GLU A 68 -18.73 -1.89 -9.32
N LYS A 69 -17.41 -1.66 -9.24
CA LYS A 69 -16.54 -2.40 -8.32
C LYS A 69 -16.79 -2.01 -6.86
N GLN A 70 -17.09 -0.74 -6.57
CA GLN A 70 -17.37 -0.25 -5.22
C GLN A 70 -18.73 -0.75 -4.70
N LEU A 71 -19.76 -0.77 -5.55
CA LEU A 71 -21.10 -1.28 -5.24
C LEU A 71 -21.15 -2.81 -5.00
N ARG A 72 -20.02 -3.52 -5.14
CA ARG A 72 -19.87 -4.93 -4.76
C ARG A 72 -19.34 -5.12 -3.33
N GLN A 73 -19.07 -4.05 -2.59
CA GLN A 73 -18.74 -4.14 -1.17
C GLN A 73 -20.00 -4.04 -0.30
N PRO A 74 -20.03 -4.66 0.90
CA PRO A 74 -21.18 -4.58 1.80
C PRO A 74 -21.39 -3.14 2.28
N ILE A 75 -22.65 -2.68 2.24
CA ILE A 75 -23.02 -1.33 2.67
C ILE A 75 -23.07 -1.29 4.21
N LEU A 76 -22.05 -0.70 4.83
CA LEU A 76 -22.03 -0.47 6.27
C LEU A 76 -22.87 0.77 6.61
N ALA A 77 -23.85 0.61 7.50
CA ALA A 77 -24.67 1.70 8.08
C ALA A 77 -25.29 2.70 7.05
N GLY A 78 -25.70 2.22 5.88
CA GLY A 78 -26.44 3.04 4.89
C GLY A 78 -25.62 4.08 4.14
N SER A 79 -24.28 4.07 4.27
CA SER A 79 -23.37 4.95 3.54
C SER A 79 -22.37 4.17 2.69
N PHE A 80 -21.85 4.80 1.64
CA PHE A 80 -20.89 4.21 0.69
C PHE A 80 -19.46 4.19 1.27
N MET A 81 -19.25 3.41 2.33
CA MET A 81 -17.93 3.26 2.97
C MET A 81 -17.00 2.39 2.10
N SER A 82 -16.36 3.03 1.11
CA SER A 82 -15.28 2.47 0.31
C SER A 82 -13.94 3.04 0.78
N GLU A 83 -12.89 2.23 0.87
CA GLU A 83 -11.52 2.69 1.21
C GLU A 83 -11.04 3.84 0.29
N ASN A 84 -11.56 3.90 -0.94
CA ASN A 84 -11.31 5.01 -1.88
C ASN A 84 -11.89 6.37 -1.45
N PHE A 85 -12.76 6.46 -0.44
CA PHE A 85 -13.17 7.75 0.13
C PHE A 85 -12.07 8.43 0.98
N MET A 86 -10.96 7.74 1.26
CA MET A 86 -9.76 8.34 1.86
C MET A 86 -8.69 8.76 0.83
N SER A 87 -8.88 8.50 -0.46
CA SER A 87 -7.86 8.75 -1.50
C SER A 87 -8.44 9.34 -2.81
N ALA A 88 -9.65 9.91 -2.75
CA ALA A 88 -10.30 10.55 -3.89
C ALA A 88 -10.69 12.01 -3.58
N GLY A 89 -9.72 12.91 -3.64
CA GLY A 89 -10.00 14.33 -3.95
C GLY A 89 -10.07 15.32 -2.79
N THR A 90 -9.64 14.96 -1.58
CA THR A 90 -9.29 15.97 -0.57
C THR A 90 -8.07 15.55 0.22
N ASN A 91 -6.98 16.27 0.06
CA ASN A 91 -5.83 16.22 0.96
C ASN A 91 -6.32 16.40 2.41
N TRP A 92 -5.68 15.72 3.35
CA TRP A 92 -5.89 15.98 4.77
C TRP A 92 -5.61 17.45 5.08
N ASN A 93 -6.39 18.01 6.00
CA ASN A 93 -5.99 19.17 6.77
C ASN A 93 -5.98 18.77 8.25
N ILE A 94 -5.38 19.61 9.10
CA ILE A 94 -5.16 19.25 10.50
C ILE A 94 -6.46 18.92 11.23
N ASP A 95 -7.54 19.69 11.00
CA ASP A 95 -8.83 19.50 11.68
C ASP A 95 -9.50 18.18 11.29
N ARG A 96 -9.47 17.82 10.00
CA ARG A 96 -10.06 16.56 9.51
C ARG A 96 -9.24 15.35 9.93
N LEU A 97 -7.91 15.47 9.96
CA LEU A 97 -7.04 14.41 10.43
C LEU A 97 -7.25 14.19 11.93
N PHE A 98 -7.29 15.26 12.72
CA PHE A 98 -7.61 15.21 14.16
C PHE A 98 -8.98 14.56 14.42
N SER A 99 -10.02 15.00 13.71
CA SER A 99 -11.38 14.42 13.82
C SER A 99 -11.42 12.92 13.43
N ALA A 100 -10.60 12.52 12.46
CA ALA A 100 -10.52 11.12 12.01
C ALA A 100 -9.74 10.24 13.00
N LEU A 101 -8.65 10.77 13.58
CA LEU A 101 -7.87 10.08 14.61
C LEU A 101 -8.66 9.93 15.92
N GLN A 102 -9.50 10.91 16.29
CA GLN A 102 -10.41 10.80 17.45
C GLN A 102 -11.43 9.66 17.35
N ALA A 103 -11.73 9.18 16.14
CA ALA A 103 -12.66 8.09 15.90
C ALA A 103 -12.00 6.69 15.91
N LEU A 104 -10.71 6.60 16.25
CA LEU A 104 -10.00 5.33 16.41
C LEU A 104 -10.35 4.68 17.74
N ASP A 105 -10.49 3.35 17.73
CA ASP A 105 -10.82 2.57 18.93
C ASP A 105 -9.77 2.83 20.04
N GLU A 106 -8.48 2.90 19.70
CA GLU A 106 -7.36 3.16 20.63
C GLU A 106 -7.41 4.52 21.34
N VAL A 107 -8.15 5.49 20.80
CA VAL A 107 -8.39 6.79 21.45
C VAL A 107 -9.62 6.71 22.36
N THR A 108 -10.62 5.90 21.98
CA THR A 108 -11.81 5.68 22.81
C THR A 108 -11.59 4.75 24.01
N SER A 109 -10.56 3.90 23.96
CA SER A 109 -10.09 3.06 25.07
C SER A 109 -9.15 3.78 26.06
N GLU A 110 -8.79 5.04 25.78
CA GLU A 110 -7.78 5.81 26.52
C GLU A 110 -6.33 5.26 26.41
N ASP A 111 -6.02 4.41 25.42
CA ASP A 111 -4.63 3.96 25.15
C ASP A 111 -3.79 5.08 24.52
N ILE A 112 -4.45 5.96 23.74
CA ILE A 112 -3.85 7.12 23.06
C ILE A 112 -4.57 8.41 23.46
N THR A 113 -3.82 9.38 23.98
CA THR A 113 -4.32 10.73 24.27
C THR A 113 -4.05 11.65 23.07
N LEU A 114 -5.10 12.29 22.52
CA LEU A 114 -4.98 13.27 21.45
C LEU A 114 -5.25 14.70 21.93
N SER A 115 -4.37 15.62 21.57
CA SER A 115 -4.55 17.06 21.79
C SER A 115 -4.15 17.88 20.56
N LEU A 116 -4.82 19.01 20.35
CA LEU A 116 -4.54 19.89 19.22
C LEU A 116 -3.68 21.06 19.68
N VAL A 117 -2.46 21.15 19.16
CA VAL A 117 -1.49 22.20 19.48
C VAL A 117 -1.72 23.37 18.52
N GLN A 118 -2.19 24.48 19.07
CA GLN A 118 -2.46 25.71 18.32
C GLN A 118 -1.30 26.68 18.50
N GLY A 119 -0.51 26.86 17.44
CA GLY A 119 0.64 27.76 17.37
C GLY A 119 0.65 28.59 16.08
N SER A 120 1.84 28.99 15.61
CA SER A 120 2.02 29.57 14.27
C SER A 120 1.78 28.55 13.16
N GLU A 121 2.05 27.28 13.46
CA GLU A 121 1.69 26.11 12.66
C GLU A 121 0.87 25.18 13.57
N SER A 122 -0.26 24.67 13.08
CA SER A 122 -1.14 23.80 13.85
C SER A 122 -0.68 22.34 13.71
N SER A 123 -0.45 21.67 14.83
CA SER A 123 -0.11 20.24 14.88
C SER A 123 -1.01 19.47 15.85
N ILE A 124 -1.10 18.16 15.65
CA ILE A 124 -1.75 17.24 16.58
C ILE A 124 -0.65 16.64 17.44
N LYS A 125 -0.79 16.71 18.77
CA LYS A 125 0.05 15.97 19.69
C LYS A 125 -0.69 14.71 20.12
N LEU A 126 -0.04 13.57 19.91
CA LEU A 126 -0.48 12.23 20.24
C LEU A 126 0.45 11.70 21.33
N GLU A 127 -0.09 11.34 22.50
CA GLU A 127 0.67 10.70 23.58
C GLU A 127 0.20 9.25 23.69
N MET A 128 1.14 8.31 23.58
CA MET A 128 0.84 6.88 23.76
C MET A 128 1.04 6.49 25.22
N ASN A 129 -0.05 6.20 25.92
CA ASN A 129 -0.05 6.01 27.36
C ASN A 129 0.73 4.73 27.76
N ASP A 130 0.59 3.66 26.97
CA ASP A 130 1.36 2.41 27.11
C ASP A 130 2.87 2.57 26.92
N PHE A 131 3.31 3.58 26.16
CA PHE A 131 4.72 3.86 25.86
C PHE A 131 5.28 4.98 26.76
N GLY A 132 4.79 5.05 28.00
CA GLY A 132 5.25 6.03 29.00
C GLY A 132 4.87 7.48 28.70
N GLY A 133 3.89 7.71 27.81
CA GLY A 133 3.47 9.05 27.39
C GLY A 133 4.40 9.70 26.36
N LEU A 134 5.12 8.91 25.54
CA LEU A 134 5.95 9.42 24.45
C LEU A 134 5.14 10.38 23.56
N PRO A 135 5.53 11.67 23.45
CA PRO A 135 4.80 12.64 22.65
C PRO A 135 5.22 12.56 21.18
N ILE A 136 4.24 12.33 20.31
CA ILE A 136 4.38 12.33 18.85
C ILE A 136 3.61 13.53 18.33
N TYR A 137 4.23 14.30 17.44
CA TYR A 137 3.59 15.41 16.74
C TYR A 137 3.24 14.99 15.31
N ILE A 138 2.11 15.47 14.83
CA ILE A 138 1.62 15.26 13.47
C ILE A 138 1.28 16.62 12.88
N ALA A 139 2.00 17.03 11.85
CA ALA A 139 1.77 18.29 11.14
C ALA A 139 1.36 18.00 9.69
N VAL A 140 0.49 18.86 9.13
CA VAL A 140 0.10 18.80 7.72
C VAL A 140 0.67 20.01 7.00
N VAL A 141 1.67 19.78 6.15
CA VAL A 141 2.46 20.83 5.48
C VAL A 141 2.31 20.67 3.97
N GLY A 142 1.41 21.48 3.39
CA GLY A 142 1.13 21.48 1.95
C GLY A 142 0.59 20.13 1.46
N GLU A 143 1.40 19.40 0.69
CA GLU A 143 1.05 18.07 0.18
C GLU A 143 1.57 16.91 1.05
N GLN A 144 2.18 17.19 2.21
CA GLN A 144 2.76 16.18 3.09
C GLN A 144 2.14 16.17 4.49
N ILE A 145 2.17 15.00 5.11
CA ILE A 145 1.95 14.80 6.55
C ILE A 145 3.30 14.40 7.13
N ILE A 146 3.77 15.17 8.10
CA ILE A 146 4.98 14.88 8.86
C ILE A 146 4.54 14.30 10.20
N VAL A 147 5.16 13.20 10.62
CA VAL A 147 4.96 12.59 11.93
C VAL A 147 6.34 12.56 12.60
N ASP A 148 6.51 13.24 13.72
CA ASP A 148 7.81 13.42 14.36
C ASP A 148 7.74 13.21 15.88
N THR A 149 8.87 12.82 16.47
CA THR A 149 9.03 12.72 17.92
C THR A 149 10.50 12.91 18.32
N VAL A 150 10.73 13.32 19.57
CA VAL A 150 12.08 13.54 20.10
C VAL A 150 12.68 12.19 20.49
N LEU A 151 13.86 11.89 19.94
CA LEU A 151 14.62 10.69 20.29
C LEU A 151 15.50 10.95 21.53
N VAL A 152 16.34 11.98 21.48
CA VAL A 152 17.33 12.29 22.53
C VAL A 152 17.87 13.72 22.39
N ASP A 153 18.24 14.36 23.50
CA ASP A 153 18.93 15.66 23.49
C ASP A 153 20.39 15.51 23.04
N VAL A 154 20.91 16.47 22.25
CA VAL A 154 22.34 16.53 21.90
C VAL A 154 23.23 16.61 23.15
N GLU A 155 22.78 17.29 24.22
CA GLU A 155 23.50 17.37 25.50
C GLU A 155 23.55 16.02 26.25
N SER A 156 22.69 15.05 25.90
CA SER A 156 22.70 13.70 26.45
C SER A 156 23.60 12.72 25.68
N ILE A 157 24.37 13.19 24.69
CA ILE A 157 25.28 12.36 23.87
C ILE A 157 26.75 12.51 24.30
N ASN A 158 27.41 11.39 24.62
CA ASN A 158 28.82 11.36 25.03
C ASN A 158 29.78 11.84 23.92
N ASP A 159 29.50 11.45 22.67
CA ASP A 159 30.34 11.73 21.49
C ASP A 159 29.45 11.94 20.26
N VAL A 160 29.04 13.19 20.07
CA VAL A 160 28.19 13.65 18.96
C VAL A 160 28.75 13.26 17.59
N ALA A 161 30.09 13.27 17.42
CA ALA A 161 30.71 12.95 16.15
C ALA A 161 30.60 11.45 15.81
N LYS A 162 30.86 10.56 16.78
CA LYS A 162 30.66 9.12 16.60
C LYS A 162 29.18 8.74 16.49
N PHE A 163 28.31 9.43 17.23
CA PHE A 163 26.87 9.19 17.17
C PHE A 163 26.31 9.56 15.79
N ASN A 164 26.72 10.69 15.21
CA ASN A 164 26.36 11.07 13.84
C ASN A 164 26.80 10.03 12.80
N ASP A 165 28.02 9.47 12.89
CA ASP A 165 28.46 8.39 11.99
C ASP A 165 27.61 7.11 12.16
N ALA A 166 27.22 6.78 13.40
CA ALA A 166 26.34 5.63 13.66
C ALA A 166 24.92 5.82 13.08
N VAL A 167 24.32 7.00 13.26
CA VAL A 167 23.00 7.37 12.70
C VAL A 167 23.03 7.36 11.17
N LEU A 168 24.08 7.90 10.54
CA LEU A 168 24.20 7.89 9.08
C LEU A 168 24.36 6.47 8.51
N ARG A 169 24.80 5.49 9.32
CA ARG A 169 24.92 4.08 8.94
C ARG A 169 23.68 3.24 9.30
N SER A 170 22.75 3.75 10.09
CA SER A 170 21.59 2.99 10.57
C SER A 170 20.36 3.03 9.66
N ARG A 171 20.47 3.58 8.44
CA ARG A 171 19.35 3.72 7.48
C ARG A 171 18.54 2.43 7.26
N GLU A 172 19.18 1.27 7.29
CA GLU A 172 18.53 -0.03 7.06
C GLU A 172 17.83 -0.59 8.32
N MET A 173 18.06 0.01 9.50
CA MET A 173 17.50 -0.44 10.79
C MET A 173 16.10 0.13 11.05
N PHE A 174 15.74 1.24 10.40
CA PHE A 174 14.55 2.06 10.68
C PHE A 174 13.73 2.28 9.39
N PRO A 175 12.97 1.26 8.94
CA PRO A 175 12.13 1.39 7.75
C PRO A 175 11.04 2.45 7.97
N LEU A 176 10.79 3.31 6.96
CA LEU A 176 9.80 4.40 7.03
C LEU A 176 10.10 5.48 8.09
N SER A 177 11.33 5.57 8.59
CA SER A 177 11.71 6.64 9.52
C SER A 177 13.10 7.17 9.21
N SER A 178 13.27 8.48 9.40
CA SER A 178 14.53 9.20 9.31
C SER A 178 14.88 9.80 10.66
N ILE A 179 16.16 10.02 10.91
CA ILE A 179 16.65 10.73 12.10
C ILE A 179 17.24 12.06 11.64
N GLY A 180 16.82 13.15 12.26
CA GLY A 180 17.31 14.50 12.01
C GLY A 180 17.94 15.11 13.26
N ILE A 181 18.40 16.36 13.11
CA ILE A 181 18.82 17.24 14.21
C ILE A 181 18.02 18.52 14.07
N GLU A 182 17.35 18.93 15.13
CA GLU A 182 16.47 20.09 15.15
C GLU A 182 16.77 21.01 16.34
N SER A 183 16.70 22.32 16.09
CA SER A 183 16.81 23.35 17.12
C SER A 183 15.42 23.79 17.56
N MET A 184 15.03 23.38 18.75
CA MET A 184 13.73 23.68 19.35
C MET A 184 13.60 25.17 19.71
N PRO A 185 12.38 25.74 19.79
CA PRO A 185 12.18 27.17 20.10
C PRO A 185 12.72 27.65 21.45
N ASN A 186 12.98 26.74 22.39
CA ASN A 186 13.61 27.00 23.68
C ASN A 186 15.16 27.09 23.61
N GLY A 187 15.75 26.86 22.44
CA GLY A 187 17.21 26.83 22.22
C GLY A 187 17.86 25.46 22.42
N GLN A 188 17.10 24.45 22.84
CA GLN A 188 17.55 23.06 22.96
C GLN A 188 17.79 22.46 21.56
N VAL A 189 18.83 21.66 21.40
CA VAL A 189 19.08 20.95 20.13
C VAL A 189 18.87 19.46 20.38
N VAL A 190 17.97 18.86 19.61
CA VAL A 190 17.55 17.46 19.80
C VAL A 190 17.76 16.66 18.53
N TYR A 191 17.99 15.37 18.70
CA TYR A 191 17.77 14.39 17.64
C TYR A 191 16.28 14.07 17.61
N ASN A 192 15.65 14.29 16.46
CA ASN A 192 14.26 13.89 16.21
C ASN A 192 14.23 12.64 15.33
N MET A 193 13.17 11.86 15.44
CA MET A 193 12.88 10.75 14.54
C MET A 193 11.54 11.04 13.88
N PHE A 194 11.48 10.97 12.55
CA PHE A 194 10.30 11.38 11.79
C PHE A 194 10.01 10.48 10.58
N GLY A 195 8.72 10.31 10.30
CA GLY A 195 8.15 9.76 9.08
C GLY A 195 7.51 10.86 8.24
N ALA A 196 7.33 10.61 6.95
CA ALA A 196 6.72 11.58 6.03
C ALA A 196 5.87 10.87 4.98
N LEU A 197 4.59 11.23 4.95
CA LEU A 197 3.57 10.66 4.07
C LEU A 197 3.02 11.73 3.13
N SER A 198 2.42 11.29 2.02
CA SER A 198 1.59 12.17 1.19
C SER A 198 0.29 12.51 1.92
N SER A 199 -0.19 13.75 1.79
CA SER A 199 -1.45 14.22 2.37
C SER A 199 -2.72 13.63 1.71
N ASP A 200 -2.58 12.81 0.67
CA ASP A 200 -3.66 11.96 0.12
C ASP A 200 -3.60 10.49 0.62
N SER A 201 -2.71 10.18 1.56
CA SER A 201 -2.60 8.85 2.18
C SER A 201 -3.87 8.47 2.93
N SER A 202 -4.23 7.18 2.95
CA SER A 202 -5.34 6.70 3.77
C SER A 202 -5.05 6.88 5.27
N LEU A 203 -6.10 7.01 6.09
CA LEU A 203 -5.97 7.04 7.55
C LEU A 203 -5.24 5.79 8.06
N THR A 204 -5.53 4.62 7.49
CA THR A 204 -4.84 3.36 7.80
C THR A 204 -3.33 3.45 7.58
N ASN A 205 -2.89 4.08 6.47
CA ASN A 205 -1.47 4.27 6.21
C ASN A 205 -0.84 5.25 7.21
N ILE A 206 -1.54 6.33 7.55
CA ILE A 206 -1.09 7.31 8.56
C ILE A 206 -0.92 6.66 9.94
N VAL A 207 -1.91 5.88 10.39
CA VAL A 207 -1.84 5.13 11.65
C VAL A 207 -0.74 4.07 11.61
N THR A 208 -0.52 3.42 10.46
CA THR A 208 0.58 2.45 10.28
C THR A 208 1.95 3.12 10.40
N GLU A 209 2.12 4.31 9.80
CA GLU A 209 3.36 5.10 9.89
C GLU A 209 3.63 5.54 11.34
N VAL A 210 2.62 6.07 12.04
CA VAL A 210 2.74 6.45 13.47
C VAL A 210 3.19 5.26 14.32
N LYS A 211 2.56 4.09 14.17
CA LYS A 211 2.94 2.87 14.90
C LYS A 211 4.35 2.38 14.51
N THR A 212 4.71 2.46 13.23
CA THR A 212 6.06 2.09 12.75
C THR A 212 7.13 3.04 13.30
N LEU A 213 6.84 4.34 13.42
CA LEU A 213 7.74 5.32 14.02
C LEU A 213 8.00 4.98 15.49
N VAL A 214 6.98 4.59 16.26
CA VAL A 214 7.10 4.20 17.67
C VAL A 214 8.01 2.98 17.83
N ASP A 215 7.75 1.91 17.07
CA ASP A 215 8.59 0.70 17.05
C ASP A 215 10.06 1.02 16.68
N ASN A 216 10.25 1.97 15.77
CA ASN A 216 11.57 2.41 15.33
C ASN A 216 12.27 3.30 16.37
N VAL A 217 11.54 4.15 17.11
CA VAL A 217 12.08 4.99 18.19
C VAL A 217 12.56 4.10 19.33
N GLN A 218 11.77 3.11 19.76
CA GLN A 218 12.22 2.15 20.77
C GLN A 218 13.50 1.42 20.30
N ARG A 219 13.50 0.91 19.06
CA ARG A 219 14.67 0.24 18.48
C ARG A 219 15.89 1.17 18.37
N ALA A 220 15.69 2.46 18.10
CA ALA A 220 16.75 3.45 18.04
C ALA A 220 17.33 3.73 19.43
N SER A 221 16.49 3.90 20.45
CA SER A 221 16.92 4.04 21.84
C SER A 221 17.77 2.85 22.31
N GLU A 222 17.35 1.62 22.01
CA GLU A 222 18.12 0.40 22.31
C GLU A 222 19.44 0.31 21.49
N ALA A 223 19.39 0.57 20.19
CA ALA A 223 20.56 0.48 19.31
C ALA A 223 21.64 1.55 19.61
N PHE A 224 21.22 2.68 20.18
CA PHE A 224 22.08 3.83 20.45
C PHE A 224 22.38 4.08 21.93
N GLU A 225 21.82 3.31 22.87
CA GLU A 225 22.01 3.41 24.32
C GLU A 225 23.47 3.70 24.73
N ARG A 226 24.43 2.99 24.13
CA ARG A 226 25.88 3.15 24.37
C ARG A 226 26.48 4.54 24.05
N PHE A 227 25.73 5.41 23.38
CA PHE A 227 26.12 6.79 23.09
C PHE A 227 25.52 7.78 24.09
N PHE A 228 24.52 7.38 24.87
CA PHE A 228 23.81 8.23 25.83
C PHE A 228 24.56 8.31 27.17
N ASN A 229 24.44 9.45 27.86
CA ASN A 229 25.13 9.77 29.12
C ASN A 229 24.52 9.07 30.35
#